data_AF-A0A1M5HLS4-F1
#
_entry.id   AF-A0A1M5HLS4-F1
#
_cell.length_a   1.000
_cell.length_b   1.000
_cell.length_c   1.000
_cell.angle_alpha   90.00
_cell.angle_beta   90.00
_cell.angle_gamma   90.00
#
_symmetry.space_group_name_H-M   'P 1'
#
loop_
_entity.id
_entity.type
_entity.pdbx_description
1 polymer ?
#
loop_
_entity_poly.entity_id
_entity_poly.type
_entity_poly.pdbx_seq_one_letter_code
_entity_poly.pdbx_strand_id
1 'polypeptide(L)'
;MFKFYLFENETDLLDKVDKISNIIIATFTLGFSIYIWYISQHKEKKNEHTSRKVDFLKSIVLDNNLIYFFQFHDQILTFLESFKGRTISNSDRSTINLLMIDELTRYRLRFYDLILPIDRKLYETLKNSSDTLIDDLTIKIFDTTFDHFDIQNFENSISNLIIETRNKSLEAIIFVE
;
A
#
# COMPACT_ATOMS: atom_id res chain seq x y z
N MET A 1 -10.14 78.62 -23.05
CA MET A 1 -11.36 78.09 -22.39
C MET A 1 -11.65 76.62 -22.74
N PHE A 2 -11.34 76.14 -23.95
CA PHE A 2 -11.57 74.73 -24.35
C PHE A 2 -10.66 73.67 -23.69
N LYS A 3 -9.51 74.05 -23.13
CA LYS A 3 -8.53 73.12 -22.54
C LYS A 3 -8.91 72.60 -21.14
N PHE A 4 -9.80 73.31 -20.44
CA PHE A 4 -10.19 72.97 -19.06
C PHE A 4 -11.29 71.90 -19.02
N TYR A 5 -12.26 71.99 -19.95
CA TYR A 5 -13.35 71.01 -20.07
C TYR A 5 -12.91 69.61 -20.53
N LEU A 6 -11.78 69.52 -21.26
CA LEU A 6 -11.21 68.23 -21.70
C LEU A 6 -10.55 67.47 -20.54
N PHE A 7 -9.87 68.18 -19.64
CA PHE A 7 -9.16 67.58 -18.50
C PHE A 7 -10.12 67.10 -17.40
N GLU A 8 -11.25 67.79 -17.22
CA GLU A 8 -12.29 67.44 -16.23
C GLU A 8 -13.08 66.20 -16.66
N ASN A 9 -13.25 65.98 -17.97
CA ASN A 9 -13.85 64.76 -18.51
C ASN A 9 -12.87 63.57 -18.55
N GLU A 10 -11.58 63.81 -18.80
CA GLU A 10 -10.57 62.74 -18.79
C GLU A 10 -10.35 62.17 -17.38
N THR A 11 -10.37 63.02 -16.35
CA THR A 11 -10.28 62.58 -14.96
C THR A 11 -11.51 61.77 -14.51
N ASP A 12 -12.73 62.17 -14.93
CA ASP A 12 -13.95 61.41 -14.62
C ASP A 12 -14.04 60.06 -15.39
N LEU A 13 -13.48 59.98 -16.60
CA LEU A 13 -13.38 58.73 -17.35
C LEU A 13 -12.33 57.78 -16.73
N LEU A 14 -11.18 58.30 -16.32
CA LEU A 14 -10.14 57.52 -15.65
C LEU A 14 -10.64 56.96 -14.31
N ASP A 15 -11.31 57.77 -13.50
CA ASP A 15 -11.91 57.35 -12.23
C ASP A 15 -13.01 56.29 -12.40
N LYS A 16 -13.79 56.36 -13.49
CA LYS A 16 -14.76 55.32 -13.85
C LYS A 16 -14.07 54.01 -14.24
N VAL A 17 -13.02 54.07 -15.06
CA VAL A 17 -12.25 52.88 -15.47
C VAL A 17 -11.56 52.22 -14.29
N ASP A 18 -11.01 53.00 -13.35
CA ASP A 18 -10.38 52.48 -12.13
C ASP A 18 -11.39 51.81 -11.20
N LYS A 19 -12.58 52.40 -11.03
CA LYS A 19 -13.67 51.78 -10.25
C LYS A 19 -14.16 50.48 -10.89
N ILE A 20 -14.36 50.46 -12.20
CA ILE A 20 -14.78 49.25 -12.93
C ILE A 20 -13.70 48.17 -12.82
N SER A 21 -12.42 48.54 -12.97
CA SER A 21 -11.29 47.62 -12.83
C SER A 21 -11.21 47.04 -11.41
N ASN A 22 -11.41 47.86 -10.37
CA ASN A 22 -11.45 47.38 -8.99
C ASN A 22 -12.62 46.42 -8.73
N ILE A 23 -13.79 46.66 -9.32
CA ILE A 23 -14.95 45.73 -9.23
C ILE A 23 -14.63 44.40 -9.91
N ILE A 24 -13.99 44.44 -11.08
CA ILE A 24 -13.57 43.24 -11.81
C ILE A 24 -12.53 42.45 -11.01
N ILE A 25 -11.48 43.12 -10.51
CA ILE A 25 -10.44 42.51 -9.69
C ILE A 25 -11.05 41.90 -8.42
N ALA A 26 -11.95 42.61 -7.73
CA ALA A 26 -12.62 42.10 -6.54
C ALA A 26 -13.45 40.84 -6.86
N THR A 27 -14.15 40.84 -7.99
CA THR A 27 -14.94 39.68 -8.45
C THR A 27 -14.06 38.47 -8.74
N PHE A 28 -12.95 38.66 -9.46
CA PHE A 28 -11.98 37.58 -9.71
C PHE A 28 -11.32 37.08 -8.43
N THR A 29 -10.93 37.98 -7.53
CA THR A 29 -10.30 37.64 -6.24
C THR A 29 -11.26 36.80 -5.39
N LEU A 30 -12.53 37.19 -5.35
CA LEU A 30 -13.57 36.46 -4.62
C LEU A 30 -13.82 35.08 -5.28
N GLY A 31 -13.89 35.01 -6.61
CA GLY A 31 -14.01 33.76 -7.35
C GLY A 31 -12.84 32.80 -7.11
N PHE A 32 -11.60 33.29 -7.18
CA PHE A 32 -10.40 32.50 -6.87
C PHE A 32 -10.37 32.04 -5.41
N SER A 33 -10.78 32.90 -4.47
CA SER A 33 -10.83 32.55 -3.05
C SER A 33 -11.81 31.40 -2.79
N ILE A 34 -13.01 31.45 -3.39
CA ILE A 34 -13.99 30.36 -3.30
C ILE A 34 -13.44 29.08 -3.94
N TYR A 35 -12.83 29.20 -5.12
CA TYR A 35 -12.26 28.05 -5.84
C TYR A 35 -11.14 27.36 -5.06
N ILE A 36 -10.19 28.14 -4.51
CA ILE A 36 -9.09 27.63 -3.68
C ILE A 36 -9.65 26.98 -2.41
N TRP A 37 -10.62 27.60 -1.76
CA TRP A 37 -11.26 27.04 -0.56
C TRP A 37 -11.93 25.69 -0.85
N TYR A 38 -12.68 25.57 -1.96
CA TYR A 38 -13.32 24.32 -2.35
C TYR A 38 -12.32 23.18 -2.60
N ILE A 39 -11.22 23.48 -3.31
CA ILE A 39 -10.14 22.52 -3.55
C ILE A 39 -9.39 22.16 -2.27
N SER A 40 -9.10 23.14 -1.41
CA SER A 40 -8.42 22.91 -0.13
C SER A 40 -9.22 21.97 0.76
N GLN A 41 -10.54 22.23 0.88
CA GLN A 41 -11.45 21.39 1.66
C GLN A 41 -11.54 19.95 1.11
N HIS A 42 -11.54 19.77 -0.21
CA HIS A 42 -11.52 18.41 -0.79
C HIS A 42 -10.20 17.69 -0.52
N LYS A 43 -9.06 18.38 -0.62
CA LYS A 43 -7.74 17.81 -0.32
C LYS A 43 -7.60 17.47 1.16
N GLU A 44 -8.04 18.35 2.06
CA GLU A 44 -8.01 18.14 3.51
C GLU A 44 -8.84 16.93 3.92
N LYS A 45 -10.09 16.82 3.43
CA LYS A 45 -10.95 15.65 3.72
C LYS A 45 -10.36 14.34 3.21
N LYS A 46 -9.74 14.34 2.02
CA LYS A 46 -9.05 13.17 1.49
C LYS A 46 -7.86 12.78 2.37
N ASN A 47 -7.02 13.74 2.75
CA ASN A 47 -5.86 13.52 3.60
C ASN A 47 -6.27 13.03 5.00
N GLU A 48 -7.34 13.58 5.57
CA GLU A 48 -7.88 13.14 6.85
C GLU A 48 -8.39 11.70 6.81
N HIS A 49 -9.08 11.31 5.73
CA HIS A 49 -9.55 9.94 5.55
C HIS A 49 -8.39 8.94 5.39
N THR A 50 -7.37 9.28 4.62
CA THR A 50 -6.14 8.46 4.50
C THR A 50 -5.41 8.37 5.84
N SER A 51 -5.26 9.48 6.57
CA SER A 51 -4.66 9.48 7.91
C SER A 51 -5.39 8.55 8.87
N ARG A 52 -6.73 8.63 8.92
CA ARG A 52 -7.56 7.76 9.77
C ARG A 52 -7.39 6.28 9.39
N LYS A 53 -7.32 5.95 8.11
CA LYS A 53 -7.04 4.57 7.67
C LYS A 53 -5.70 4.06 8.17
N VAL A 54 -4.65 4.87 8.06
CA VAL A 54 -3.31 4.53 8.56
C VAL A 54 -3.32 4.35 10.08
N ASP A 55 -4.01 5.24 10.80
CA ASP A 55 -4.15 5.13 12.26
C ASP A 55 -4.90 3.86 12.68
N PHE A 56 -5.96 3.48 11.95
CA PHE A 56 -6.67 2.21 12.18
C PHE A 56 -5.82 1.00 11.83
N LEU A 57 -5.10 1.01 10.69
CA LEU A 57 -4.20 -0.07 10.32
C LEU A 57 -3.15 -0.29 11.41
N LYS A 58 -2.57 0.80 11.92
CA LYS A 58 -1.59 0.75 13.00
C LYS A 58 -2.19 0.19 14.28
N SER A 59 -3.24 0.83 14.80
CA SER A 59 -3.81 0.52 16.12
C SER A 59 -4.55 -0.82 16.19
N ILE A 60 -5.25 -1.22 15.12
CA ILE A 60 -6.07 -2.43 15.09
C ILE A 60 -5.24 -3.63 14.67
N VAL A 61 -4.37 -3.48 13.67
CA VAL A 61 -3.68 -4.61 13.05
C VAL A 61 -2.20 -4.64 13.42
N LEU A 62 -1.43 -3.60 13.13
CA LEU A 62 0.03 -3.70 13.23
C LEU A 62 0.51 -3.88 14.68
N ASP A 63 -0.05 -3.13 15.63
CA ASP A 63 0.43 -3.14 17.02
C ASP A 63 0.28 -4.52 17.69
N ASN A 64 -0.73 -5.31 17.30
CA ASN A 64 -1.03 -6.59 17.95
C ASN A 64 -0.78 -7.81 17.04
N ASN A 65 -0.84 -7.65 15.72
CA ASN A 65 -0.88 -8.77 14.79
C ASN A 65 0.32 -8.83 13.83
N LEU A 66 1.17 -7.78 13.78
CA LEU A 66 2.37 -7.80 12.93
C LEU A 66 3.32 -8.95 13.28
N ILE A 67 3.29 -9.44 14.53
CA ILE A 67 4.04 -10.66 14.90
C ILE A 67 3.67 -11.87 14.04
N TYR A 68 2.38 -12.02 13.65
CA TYR A 68 1.93 -13.14 12.83
C TYR A 68 2.42 -13.06 11.39
N PHE A 69 2.69 -11.85 10.88
CA PHE A 69 3.32 -11.66 9.59
C PHE A 69 4.74 -12.22 9.56
N PHE A 70 5.54 -11.93 10.58
CA PHE A 70 6.90 -12.46 10.68
C PHE A 70 6.90 -13.96 10.97
N GLN A 71 6.03 -14.41 11.89
CA GLN A 71 5.90 -15.83 12.24
C GLN A 71 5.58 -16.70 11.03
N PHE A 72 4.67 -16.29 10.15
CA PHE A 72 4.34 -17.04 8.95
C PHE A 72 5.58 -17.36 8.08
N HIS A 73 6.39 -16.35 7.78
CA HIS A 73 7.58 -16.52 6.94
C HIS A 73 8.66 -17.33 7.66
N ASP A 74 8.90 -17.03 8.94
CA ASP A 74 9.93 -17.68 9.74
C ASP A 74 9.59 -19.16 10.00
N GLN A 75 8.32 -19.49 10.24
CA GLN A 75 7.87 -20.87 10.45
C GLN A 75 7.99 -21.71 9.18
N ILE A 76 7.58 -21.18 8.02
CA ILE A 76 7.75 -21.87 6.74
C ILE A 76 9.24 -22.10 6.46
N LEU A 77 10.07 -21.07 6.61
CA LEU A 77 11.51 -21.18 6.37
C LEU A 77 12.15 -22.22 7.29
N THR A 78 11.97 -22.08 8.60
CA THR A 78 12.54 -22.99 9.61
C THR A 78 12.11 -24.44 9.35
N PHE A 79 10.85 -24.63 8.99
CA PHE A 79 10.33 -25.96 8.72
C PHE A 79 10.95 -26.57 7.46
N LEU A 80 11.05 -25.81 6.37
CA LEU A 80 11.69 -26.28 5.14
C LEU A 80 13.20 -26.50 5.29
N GLU A 81 13.87 -25.69 6.10
CA GLU A 81 15.29 -25.84 6.43
C GLU A 81 15.58 -27.19 7.10
N SER A 82 14.62 -27.75 7.85
CA SER A 82 14.77 -29.08 8.46
C SER A 82 14.90 -30.21 7.42
N PHE A 83 14.56 -29.95 6.15
CA PHE A 83 14.73 -30.86 5.02
C PHE A 83 15.93 -30.54 4.14
N LYS A 84 16.69 -29.49 4.45
CA LYS A 84 17.87 -29.10 3.69
C LYS A 84 18.95 -30.20 3.75
N GLY A 85 19.51 -30.53 2.59
CA GLY A 85 20.58 -31.52 2.43
C GLY A 85 20.10 -32.98 2.51
N ARG A 86 18.79 -33.25 2.51
CA ARG A 86 18.24 -34.61 2.45
C ARG A 86 17.26 -34.79 1.30
N THR A 87 17.21 -36.00 0.77
CA THR A 87 16.18 -36.40 -0.20
C THR A 87 14.83 -36.50 0.50
N ILE A 88 13.82 -35.82 -0.07
CA ILE A 88 12.47 -35.76 0.50
C ILE A 88 11.61 -36.90 -0.04
N SER A 89 10.99 -37.67 0.87
CA SER A 89 10.04 -38.72 0.50
C SER A 89 8.66 -38.16 0.13
N ASN A 90 7.81 -38.96 -0.53
CA ASN A 90 6.43 -38.54 -0.81
C ASN A 90 5.62 -38.25 0.47
N SER A 91 5.91 -38.95 1.57
CA SER A 91 5.30 -38.69 2.87
C SER A 91 5.69 -37.30 3.38
N ASP A 92 6.98 -36.97 3.29
CA ASP A 92 7.50 -35.67 3.71
C ASP A 92 6.89 -34.54 2.88
N ARG A 93 6.78 -34.70 1.55
CA ARG A 93 6.13 -33.72 0.65
C ARG A 93 4.69 -33.43 1.08
N SER A 94 3.93 -34.47 1.42
CA SER A 94 2.56 -34.34 1.91
C SER A 94 2.51 -33.61 3.25
N THR A 95 3.40 -33.94 4.19
CA THR A 95 3.50 -33.26 5.49
C THR A 95 3.84 -31.78 5.31
N ILE A 96 4.78 -31.46 4.41
CA ILE A 96 5.16 -30.08 4.13
C ILE A 96 3.98 -29.28 3.58
N ASN A 97 3.25 -29.84 2.61
CA ASN A 97 2.09 -29.17 2.04
C ASN A 97 1.01 -28.86 3.09
N LEU A 98 0.69 -29.84 3.95
CA LEU A 98 -0.30 -29.66 5.00
C LEU A 98 0.11 -28.55 5.98
N LEU A 99 1.38 -28.51 6.39
CA LEU A 99 1.87 -27.47 7.28
C LEU A 99 1.82 -26.10 6.62
N MET A 100 2.25 -25.99 5.36
CA MET A 100 2.20 -24.73 4.62
C MET A 100 0.77 -24.17 4.51
N ILE A 101 -0.22 -25.02 4.23
CA ILE A 101 -1.63 -24.64 4.18
C ILE A 101 -2.16 -24.20 5.56
N ASP A 102 -1.76 -24.90 6.61
CA ASP A 102 -2.14 -24.58 7.99
C ASP A 102 -1.53 -23.24 8.46
N GLU A 103 -0.26 -22.98 8.14
CA GLU A 103 0.38 -21.69 8.40
C GLU A 103 -0.23 -20.55 7.59
N LEU A 104 -0.53 -20.78 6.30
CA LEU A 104 -1.25 -19.80 5.48
C LEU A 104 -2.61 -19.46 6.08
N THR A 105 -3.34 -20.47 6.57
CA THR A 105 -4.64 -20.29 7.22
C THR A 105 -4.53 -19.48 8.51
N ARG A 106 -3.50 -19.74 9.34
CA ARG A 106 -3.21 -18.93 10.53
C ARG A 106 -2.89 -17.50 10.16
N TYR A 107 -2.01 -17.29 9.19
CA TYR A 107 -1.60 -15.98 8.72
C TYR A 107 -2.80 -15.17 8.21
N ARG A 108 -3.69 -15.80 7.43
CA ARG A 108 -4.94 -15.21 6.97
C ARG A 108 -5.79 -14.67 8.13
N LEU A 109 -6.21 -15.58 9.00
CA LEU A 109 -7.19 -15.29 10.05
C LEU A 109 -6.64 -14.32 11.09
N ARG A 110 -5.33 -14.38 11.36
CA ARG A 110 -4.69 -13.58 12.40
C ARG A 110 -4.09 -12.29 11.89
N PHE A 111 -3.93 -12.09 10.59
CA PHE A 111 -3.29 -10.89 10.07
C PHE A 111 -4.12 -10.23 8.97
N TYR A 112 -4.08 -10.76 7.74
CA TYR A 112 -4.57 -9.97 6.61
C TYR A 112 -6.10 -9.89 6.53
N ASP A 113 -6.87 -10.83 7.08
CA ASP A 113 -8.34 -10.68 7.17
C ASP A 113 -8.77 -9.45 8.00
N LEU A 114 -7.96 -9.04 8.97
CA LEU A 114 -8.21 -7.84 9.78
C LEU A 114 -7.98 -6.54 9.00
N ILE A 115 -7.24 -6.61 7.89
CA ILE A 115 -6.92 -5.48 7.02
C ILE A 115 -8.07 -5.20 6.04
N LEU A 116 -8.83 -6.23 5.65
CA LEU A 116 -9.94 -6.12 4.68
C LEU A 116 -10.91 -4.94 4.94
N PRO A 117 -11.41 -4.69 6.16
CA PRO A 117 -12.31 -3.56 6.42
C PRO A 117 -11.63 -2.19 6.34
N ILE A 118 -10.30 -2.12 6.38
CA ILE A 118 -9.50 -0.89 6.42
C ILE A 118 -8.99 -0.55 5.01
N ASP A 119 -8.33 -1.51 4.38
CA ASP A 119 -7.72 -1.38 3.05
C ASP A 119 -7.84 -2.69 2.26
N ARG A 120 -8.76 -2.68 1.30
CA ARG A 120 -8.97 -3.80 0.39
C ARG A 120 -7.78 -4.04 -0.55
N LYS A 121 -7.10 -2.98 -1.01
CA LYS A 121 -5.97 -3.12 -1.93
C LYS A 121 -4.82 -3.82 -1.22
N LEU A 122 -4.49 -3.38 0.00
CA LEU A 122 -3.48 -4.03 0.83
C LEU A 122 -3.83 -5.48 1.15
N TYR A 123 -5.09 -5.76 1.51
CA TYR A 123 -5.58 -7.12 1.73
C TYR A 123 -5.33 -8.03 0.51
N GLU A 124 -5.73 -7.61 -0.69
CA GLU A 124 -5.56 -8.41 -1.90
C GLU A 124 -4.06 -8.60 -2.22
N THR A 125 -3.24 -7.58 -2.03
CA THR A 125 -1.78 -7.69 -2.22
C THR A 125 -1.16 -8.74 -1.29
N LEU A 126 -1.49 -8.70 0.00
CA LEU A 126 -0.95 -9.65 0.98
C LEU A 126 -1.46 -11.06 0.73
N LYS A 127 -2.75 -11.22 0.46
CA LYS A 127 -3.37 -12.50 0.11
C LYS A 127 -2.69 -13.11 -1.12
N ASN A 128 -2.61 -12.36 -2.22
CA ASN A 128 -2.02 -12.87 -3.46
C ASN A 128 -0.54 -13.18 -3.28
N SER A 129 0.21 -12.39 -2.51
CA SER A 129 1.61 -12.65 -2.22
C SER A 129 1.80 -13.95 -1.42
N SER A 130 0.96 -14.21 -0.42
CA SER A 130 1.03 -15.44 0.36
C SER A 130 0.55 -16.66 -0.42
N ASP A 131 -0.51 -16.52 -1.21
CA ASP A 131 -1.03 -17.61 -2.06
C ASP A 131 0.04 -18.01 -3.10
N THR A 132 0.63 -17.02 -3.78
CA THR A 132 1.69 -17.25 -4.78
C THR A 132 2.93 -17.90 -4.16
N LEU A 133 3.35 -17.46 -2.96
CA LEU A 133 4.47 -18.09 -2.27
C LEU A 133 4.22 -19.58 -2.02
N ILE A 134 3.03 -19.93 -1.53
CA ILE A 134 2.67 -21.31 -1.20
C ILE A 134 2.57 -22.15 -2.46
N ASP A 135 1.99 -21.60 -3.54
CA ASP A 135 1.91 -22.28 -4.84
C ASP A 135 3.31 -22.54 -5.42
N ASP A 136 4.18 -21.52 -5.43
CA ASP A 136 5.56 -21.64 -5.93
C ASP A 136 6.38 -22.64 -5.11
N LEU A 137 6.26 -22.60 -3.78
CA LEU A 137 6.89 -23.58 -2.90
C LEU A 137 6.36 -24.99 -3.18
N THR A 138 5.06 -25.14 -3.34
CA THR A 138 4.43 -26.43 -3.65
C THR A 138 4.95 -26.98 -4.97
N ILE A 139 5.03 -26.16 -6.02
CA ILE A 139 5.61 -26.58 -7.31
C ILE A 139 7.03 -27.09 -7.11
N LYS A 140 7.88 -26.35 -6.39
CA LYS A 140 9.28 -26.75 -6.13
C LYS A 140 9.40 -28.00 -5.25
N ILE A 141 8.54 -28.15 -4.25
CA ILE A 141 8.54 -29.33 -3.36
C ILE A 141 8.11 -30.58 -4.11
N PHE A 142 7.17 -30.46 -5.04
CA PHE A 142 6.62 -31.59 -5.80
C PHE A 142 7.32 -31.83 -7.14
N ASP A 143 8.21 -30.93 -7.58
CA ASP A 143 9.08 -31.16 -8.72
C ASP A 143 9.99 -32.38 -8.45
N THR A 144 10.05 -33.27 -9.44
CA THR A 144 10.88 -34.48 -9.41
C THR A 144 12.04 -34.39 -10.38
N THR A 145 12.08 -33.34 -11.21
CA THR A 145 13.13 -33.10 -12.21
C THR A 145 14.37 -32.45 -11.59
N PHE A 146 14.22 -31.80 -10.43
CA PHE A 146 15.29 -31.05 -9.77
C PHE A 146 15.21 -31.18 -8.25
N ASP A 147 16.35 -31.41 -7.59
CA ASP A 147 16.42 -31.44 -6.14
C ASP A 147 16.61 -30.03 -5.57
N HIS A 148 15.49 -29.39 -5.22
CA HIS A 148 15.45 -28.07 -4.59
C HIS A 148 15.95 -28.08 -3.14
N PHE A 149 16.17 -29.26 -2.54
CA PHE A 149 16.61 -29.38 -1.14
C PHE A 149 18.09 -29.66 -0.99
N ASP A 150 18.83 -29.82 -2.08
CA ASP A 150 20.30 -29.71 -2.03
C ASP A 150 20.71 -28.35 -1.45
N ILE A 151 21.82 -28.32 -0.71
CA ILE A 151 22.25 -27.16 0.08
C ILE A 151 22.35 -25.89 -0.79
N GLN A 152 22.89 -26.00 -2.01
CA GLN A 152 23.10 -24.86 -2.89
C GLN A 152 21.81 -24.41 -3.59
N ASN A 153 20.91 -25.34 -3.84
CA ASN A 153 19.63 -25.07 -4.51
C ASN A 153 18.57 -24.57 -3.54
N PHE A 154 18.60 -25.02 -2.30
CA PHE A 154 17.67 -24.65 -1.25
C PHE A 154 17.71 -23.15 -1.00
N GLU A 155 18.91 -22.58 -0.85
CA GLU A 155 19.04 -21.14 -0.60
C GLU A 155 18.46 -20.32 -1.75
N ASN A 156 18.81 -20.67 -2.99
CA ASN A 156 18.39 -19.91 -4.16
C ASN A 156 16.91 -20.12 -4.52
N SER A 157 16.38 -21.32 -4.27
CA SER A 157 15.03 -21.70 -4.73
C SER A 157 13.97 -21.52 -3.66
N ILE A 158 14.31 -21.73 -2.38
CA ILE A 158 13.37 -21.78 -1.27
C ILE A 158 13.62 -20.59 -0.34
N SER A 159 14.81 -20.45 0.26
CA SER A 159 15.09 -19.38 1.23
C SER A 159 14.87 -17.99 0.62
N ASN A 160 15.49 -17.73 -0.53
CA ASN A 160 15.37 -16.43 -1.21
C ASN A 160 13.93 -16.11 -1.61
N LEU A 161 13.18 -17.10 -2.08
CA LEU A 161 11.77 -16.92 -2.46
C LEU A 161 10.93 -16.45 -1.26
N ILE A 162 11.12 -17.06 -0.09
CA ILE A 162 10.43 -16.69 1.15
C ILE A 162 10.86 -15.29 1.60
N ILE A 163 12.16 -14.99 1.59
CA ILE A 163 12.70 -13.68 2.00
C ILE A 163 12.23 -12.57 1.07
N GLU A 164 12.23 -12.79 -0.25
CA GLU A 164 11.75 -11.81 -1.22
C GLU A 164 10.26 -11.53 -1.07
N THR A 165 9.45 -12.57 -0.88
CA THR A 165 8.01 -12.45 -0.65
C THR A 165 7.73 -11.66 0.62
N ARG A 166 8.46 -11.98 1.70
CA ARG A 166 8.41 -11.23 2.97
C ARG A 166 8.71 -9.75 2.74
N ASN A 167 9.80 -9.44 2.06
CA ASN A 167 10.23 -8.06 1.85
C ASN A 167 9.23 -7.28 0.99
N LYS A 168 8.72 -7.87 -0.10
CA LYS A 168 7.69 -7.25 -0.95
C LYS A 168 6.38 -7.00 -0.20
N SER A 169 5.97 -7.96 0.62
CA SER A 169 4.77 -7.81 1.46
C SER A 169 4.94 -6.74 2.53
N LEU A 170 6.13 -6.65 3.13
CA LEU A 170 6.46 -5.62 4.10
C LEU A 170 6.51 -4.23 3.46
N GLU A 171 7.07 -4.12 2.25
CA GLU A 171 7.05 -2.89 1.46
C GLU A 171 5.61 -2.42 1.21
N ALA A 172 4.71 -3.33 0.82
CA ALA A 172 3.29 -3.02 0.65
C ALA A 172 2.62 -2.52 1.94
N ILE A 173 3.02 -3.04 3.12
CA ILE A 173 2.52 -2.60 4.43
C ILE A 173 3.05 -1.21 4.81
N ILE A 174 4.31 -0.89 4.46
CA ILE A 174 4.94 0.39 4.80
C ILE A 174 4.41 1.51 3.90
N PHE A 175 4.23 1.24 2.60
CA PHE A 175 3.83 2.24 1.60
C PHE A 175 2.33 2.19 1.29
N VAL A 176 1.50 1.96 2.32
CA VAL A 176 0.03 2.00 2.20
C VAL A 176 -0.42 3.40 1.76
N GLU A 177 -1.22 3.45 0.68
CA GLU A 177 -1.74 4.67 0.03
C GLU A 177 -3.21 4.99 0.36
#